data_AF-A0A1V5Q9E2-F1
#
_entry.id   AF-A0A1V5Q9E2-F1
#
_cell.length_a   1.000
_cell.length_b   1.000
_cell.length_c   1.000
_cell.angle_alpha   90.00
_cell.angle_beta   90.00
_cell.angle_gamma   90.00
#
_symmetry.space_group_name_H-M   'P 1'
#
loop_
_entity.id
_entity.type
_entity.pdbx_description
1 polymer ?
#
loop_
_entity_poly.entity_id
_entity_poly.type
_entity_poly.pdbx_seq_one_letter_code
_entity_poly.pdbx_strand_id
1 'polypeptide(L)' 'MEAVKIRRELGWQPARTFDEALRETIEWYLASKTWLNRVRSGEYVKYYERMYAGR' A
#
# COMPACT_ATOMS: atom_id res chain seq x y z
N MET A 1 -7.15 -13.68 -8.12
CA MET A 1 -6.72 -13.05 -9.39
C MET A 1 -5.47 -13.79 -9.85
N GLU A 2 -5.54 -14.52 -10.96
CA GLU A 2 -4.48 -15.42 -11.44
C GLU A 2 -3.81 -14.85 -12.69
N ALA A 3 -2.51 -14.54 -12.63
CA ALA A 3 -1.77 -13.93 -13.74
C ALA A 3 -1.30 -14.96 -14.80
N VAL A 4 -2.16 -15.89 -15.22
CA VAL A 4 -1.76 -17.07 -16.03
C VAL A 4 -1.07 -16.70 -17.34
N LYS A 5 -1.58 -15.69 -18.07
CA LYS A 5 -1.07 -15.31 -19.40
C LYS A 5 0.39 -14.86 -19.37
N ILE A 6 0.73 -13.94 -18.48
CA ILE A 6 2.09 -13.38 -18.38
C ILE A 6 3.11 -14.41 -17.88
N ARG A 7 2.69 -15.33 -17.00
CA ARG A 7 3.54 -16.44 -16.56
C ARG A 7 3.88 -17.38 -17.72
N ARG A 8 2.88 -17.70 -18.55
CA ARG A 8 3.06 -18.62 -19.69
C ARG A 8 3.86 -18.01 -20.82
N GLU A 9 3.58 -16.76 -21.18
CA GLU A 9 4.16 -16.12 -22.37
C GLU A 9 5.54 -15.51 -22.09
N LEU A 10 5.76 -14.99 -20.88
CA LEU A 10 6.98 -14.25 -20.53
C LEU A 10 7.79 -14.91 -19.40
N GLY A 11 7.35 -16.05 -18.87
CA GLY A 11 8.00 -16.70 -17.73
C GLY A 11 7.93 -15.89 -16.43
N TRP A 12 7.06 -14.86 -16.38
CA TRP A 12 7.00 -13.96 -15.24
C TRP A 12 6.59 -14.71 -13.97
N GLN A 13 7.19 -14.35 -12.83
CA GLN A 13 6.78 -14.82 -11.52
C GLN A 13 6.92 -13.68 -10.51
N PRO A 14 6.10 -13.65 -9.44
CA PRO A 14 6.26 -12.68 -8.36
C PRO A 14 7.66 -12.82 -7.74
N ALA A 15 8.37 -11.70 -7.60
CA ALA A 15 9.70 -11.70 -6.99
C ALA A 15 9.66 -11.88 -5.46
N ARG A 16 8.50 -11.65 -4.84
CA ARG A 16 8.27 -11.74 -3.40
C ARG A 16 6.96 -12.45 -3.12
N THR A 17 6.92 -13.15 -2.00
CA THR A 17 5.67 -13.64 -1.41
C THR A 17 4.87 -12.48 -0.79
N PHE A 18 3.60 -12.73 -0.50
CA PHE A 18 2.75 -11.74 0.14
C PHE A 18 3.30 -11.31 1.51
N ASP A 19 3.73 -12.26 2.33
CA ASP A 19 4.22 -11.99 3.69
C ASP A 19 5.51 -11.14 3.69
N GLU A 20 6.41 -11.41 2.76
CA GLU A 20 7.63 -10.61 2.56
C GLU A 20 7.28 -9.18 2.13
N ALA A 21 6.41 -9.05 1.11
CA ALA A 21 5.99 -7.74 0.62
C ALA A 21 5.24 -6.93 1.70
N LEU A 22 4.41 -7.59 2.52
CA LEU A 22 3.69 -6.94 3.61
C LEU A 22 4.65 -6.42 4.68
N ARG A 23 5.66 -7.22 5.07
CA ARG A 23 6.69 -6.77 6.02
C ARG A 23 7.44 -5.55 5.50
N GLU A 24 7.92 -5.61 4.26
CA GLU A 24 8.63 -4.49 3.62
C GLU A 24 7.77 -3.24 3.52
N THR A 25 6.47 -3.41 3.26
CA THR A 25 5.51 -2.31 3.22
C THR A 25 5.38 -1.64 4.59
N ILE A 26 5.26 -2.41 5.67
CA ILE A 26 5.18 -1.89 7.04
C ILE A 26 6.46 -1.11 7.38
N GLU A 27 7.63 -1.69 7.10
CA GLU A 27 8.93 -1.05 7.36
C GLU A 27 9.06 0.28 6.59
N TRP A 28 8.67 0.29 5.31
CA TRP A 28 8.68 1.50 4.50
C TRP A 28 7.76 2.58 5.07
N TYR A 29 6.56 2.21 5.54
CA TYR A 29 5.63 3.15 6.18
C TYR A 29 6.21 3.76 7.46
N LEU A 30 6.90 2.95 8.27
CA LEU A 30 7.53 3.41 9.51
C LEU A 30 8.71 4.36 9.25
N ALA A 31 9.49 4.11 8.19
CA ALA A 31 10.62 4.94 7.77
C ALA A 31 10.17 6.24 7.07
N SER A 32 9.07 6.22 6.33
CA SER A 32 8.65 7.31 5.42
C SER A 32 7.76 8.37 6.07
N LYS A 33 8.05 8.76 7.32
CA LYS A 33 7.22 9.72 8.09
C LYS A 33 7.03 11.07 7.40
N THR A 34 8.08 11.58 6.75
CA THR A 34 8.03 12.86 6.01
C THR A 34 7.07 12.78 4.81
N TRP A 35 7.13 11.69 4.06
CA TRP A 35 6.21 11.44 2.95
C TRP A 35 4.78 11.32 3.46
N LEU A 36 4.57 10.56 4.55
CA LEU A 36 3.27 10.37 5.15
C LEU A 36 2.65 11.70 5.61
N ASN A 37 3.44 12.57 6.25
CA ASN A 37 2.99 13.89 6.69
C ASN A 37 2.59 14.78 5.51
N ARG A 38 3.28 14.68 4.37
CA ARG A 38 2.95 15.43 3.15
C ARG A 38 1.67 14.94 2.49
N VAL A 39 1.45 13.62 2.45
CA VAL A 39 0.23 13.03 1.84
C VAL A 39 -1.01 13.23 2.71
N ARG A 40 -0.85 13.27 4.04
CA ARG A 40 -1.96 13.46 4.98
C ARG A 40 -2.44 14.92 5.10
N SER A 41 -1.81 15.89 4.44
CA SER A 41 -2.18 17.29 4.63
C SER A 41 -3.54 17.63 4.03
N GLY A 42 -4.37 18.33 4.80
CA GLY A 42 -5.55 19.08 4.35
C GLY A 42 -6.82 18.25 4.11
N GLU A 43 -6.88 17.53 3.00
CA GLU A 43 -8.13 16.89 2.55
C GLU A 43 -8.37 15.52 3.19
N TYR A 44 -7.30 14.76 3.44
CA TYR A 44 -7.39 13.44 4.04
C TYR A 44 -7.96 13.49 5.47
N VAL A 45 -7.53 14.48 6.26
CA VAL A 45 -8.03 14.68 7.63
C VAL A 45 -9.53 15.02 7.61
N LYS A 46 -9.94 15.96 6.73
CA LYS A 46 -11.36 16.34 6.58
C LYS A 46 -12.24 15.19 6.08
N TYR A 47 -11.72 14.32 5.22
CA TYR A 47 -12.41 13.09 4.81
C TYR A 47 -12.58 12.13 5.97
N TYR A 48 -11.52 11.90 6.76
CA TYR A 48 -11.55 11.01 7.92
C TYR A 48 -12.56 11.49 8.97
N GLU A 49 -12.57 12.78 9.29
CA GLU A 49 -13.55 13.39 10.19
C GLU A 49 -14.97 13.15 9.68
N ARG A 50 -15.25 13.42 8.40
CA ARG A 50 -16.59 13.21 7.83
C ARG A 50 -17.07 11.76 7.88
N MET A 51 -16.17 10.81 7.63
CA MET A 51 -16.52 9.38 7.53
C MET A 51 -16.57 8.66 8.89
N TYR A 52 -15.90 9.21 9.91
CA TYR A 52 -15.71 8.53 11.20
C TYR A 52 -16.09 9.35 12.44
N ALA A 53 -16.44 10.65 12.34
CA ALA A 53 -16.77 11.49 13.51
C ALA A 53 -18.06 11.10 14.25
N GLY A 54 -18.91 10.25 13.66
CA GLY A 54 -20.18 9.80 14.25
C GLY A 54 -20.26 8.29 14.49
N ARG A 55 -19.12 7.62 14.64
CA ARG A 55 -19.05 6.22 15.06
C ARG A 55 -18.80 6.11 16.56
#